data_AF-A0A0N0P2X6-F1
#
_entry.id   AF-A0A0N0P2X6-F1
#
_cell.length_a   1.000
_cell.length_b   1.000
_cell.length_c   1.000
_cell.angle_alpha   90.00
_cell.angle_beta   90.00
_cell.angle_gamma   90.00
#
_symmetry.space_group_name_H-M   'P 1'
#
loop_
_entity.id
_entity.type
_entity.pdbx_description
1 polymer ?
#
loop_
_entity_poly.entity_id
_entity_poly.type
_entity_poly.pdbx_seq_one_letter_code
_entity_poly.pdbx_strand_id
1 'polypeptide(L)'
;MAAVAGGSVLGHGISNYLYGHNNQAPTQPAEAQQLAQAAREENSACASQLVGYSKCLEANPESADNCKWAWEYFLQCRQSNPAAPAQ
;
A
#
# COMPACT_ATOMS: atom_id res chain seq x y z
N MET A 1 15.25 -28.46 2.73
CA MET A 1 14.01 -27.99 3.38
C MET A 1 13.94 -26.48 3.21
N ALA A 2 12.88 -25.96 2.59
CA ALA A 2 12.48 -24.56 2.73
C ALA A 2 10.97 -24.60 2.98
N ALA A 3 10.61 -24.57 4.25
CA ALA A 3 9.23 -24.53 4.68
C ALA A 3 8.67 -23.16 4.33
N VAL A 4 7.80 -23.08 3.33
CA VAL A 4 6.84 -21.98 3.22
C VAL A 4 5.61 -22.38 4.02
N ALA A 5 5.76 -22.31 5.35
CA ALA A 5 4.62 -22.29 6.27
C ALA A 5 4.22 -20.83 6.45
N GLY A 6 2.97 -20.51 6.13
CA GLY A 6 2.39 -19.17 6.18
C GLY A 6 1.33 -19.09 5.07
N GLY A 7 0.10 -19.53 5.25
CA GLY A 7 -0.73 -19.32 6.43
C GLY A 7 -1.39 -17.94 6.32
N SER A 8 -2.45 -17.85 5.50
CA SER A 8 -3.55 -16.88 5.59
C SER A 8 -4.52 -17.10 4.43
N VAL A 9 -5.42 -18.08 4.57
CA VAL A 9 -6.58 -18.30 3.69
C VAL A 9 -7.80 -17.46 4.11
N LEU A 10 -7.58 -16.30 4.73
CA LEU A 10 -8.63 -15.45 5.28
C LEU A 10 -8.32 -13.99 4.94
N GLY A 11 -8.69 -13.57 3.73
CA GLY A 11 -8.51 -12.19 3.25
C GLY A 11 -9.61 -11.74 2.28
N HIS A 12 -10.81 -12.31 2.40
CA HIS A 12 -11.98 -11.90 1.60
C HIS A 12 -12.62 -10.66 2.23
N GLY A 13 -12.11 -9.48 1.88
CA GLY A 13 -12.76 -8.20 2.24
C GLY A 13 -12.00 -6.97 1.77
N ILE A 14 -10.68 -6.96 1.92
CA ILE A 14 -9.79 -5.84 1.54
C ILE A 14 -9.01 -6.08 0.25
N SER A 15 -8.86 -7.36 -0.14
CA SER A 15 -8.25 -7.75 -1.42
C SER A 15 -8.92 -7.04 -2.62
N ASN A 16 -10.23 -6.80 -2.62
CA ASN A 16 -10.88 -6.14 -3.76
C ASN A 16 -10.54 -4.63 -3.88
N TYR A 17 -10.28 -3.96 -2.77
CA TYR A 17 -9.89 -2.54 -2.77
C TYR A 17 -8.40 -2.38 -3.12
N LEU A 18 -7.57 -3.33 -2.68
CA LEU A 18 -6.13 -3.37 -2.98
C LEU A 18 -5.80 -4.00 -4.34
N TYR A 19 -6.63 -4.86 -4.92
CA TYR A 19 -6.35 -5.49 -6.23
C TYR A 19 -7.10 -4.82 -7.40
N GLY A 20 -8.20 -4.09 -7.13
CA GLY A 20 -9.10 -3.57 -8.17
C GLY A 20 -8.92 -2.10 -8.58
N HIS A 21 -8.25 -1.26 -7.77
CA HIS A 21 -8.23 0.21 -7.99
C HIS A 21 -6.81 0.83 -8.02
N ASN A 22 -5.77 0.03 -8.23
CA ASN A 22 -4.48 0.33 -7.60
C ASN A 22 -3.45 1.10 -8.44
N ASN A 23 -3.82 2.20 -9.07
CA ASN A 23 -2.84 3.17 -9.61
C ASN A 23 -3.13 4.62 -9.24
N GLN A 24 -4.30 4.91 -8.67
CA GLN A 24 -4.65 6.29 -8.31
C GLN A 24 -4.11 6.63 -6.93
N ALA A 25 -3.29 7.68 -6.86
CA ALA A 25 -2.72 8.17 -5.61
C ALA A 25 -3.82 8.81 -4.76
N PRO A 26 -4.00 8.41 -3.48
CA PRO A 26 -4.97 9.04 -2.61
C PRO A 26 -4.54 10.49 -2.36
N THR A 27 -5.34 11.45 -2.81
CA THR A 27 -5.00 12.88 -2.69
C THR A 27 -5.25 13.44 -1.28
N GLN A 28 -5.90 12.66 -0.41
CA GLN A 28 -6.20 13.05 0.96
C GLN A 28 -5.31 12.31 1.96
N PRO A 29 -4.70 13.01 2.94
CA PRO A 29 -3.83 12.38 3.94
C PRO A 29 -4.56 11.35 4.79
N ALA A 30 -5.84 11.58 5.14
CA ALA A 30 -6.64 10.64 5.91
C ALA A 30 -6.79 9.29 5.19
N GLU A 31 -7.04 9.34 3.89
CA GLU A 31 -7.25 8.15 3.04
C GLU A 31 -5.94 7.36 2.88
N ALA A 32 -4.81 8.07 2.69
CA ALA A 32 -3.48 7.48 2.65
C ALA A 32 -3.08 6.82 3.99
N GLN A 33 -3.46 7.42 5.12
CA GLN A 33 -3.23 6.85 6.46
C GLN A 33 -4.05 5.57 6.68
N GLN A 34 -5.33 5.55 6.28
CA GLN A 34 -6.16 4.36 6.36
C GLN A 34 -5.58 3.20 5.53
N LEU A 35 -5.11 3.50 4.32
CA LEU A 35 -4.47 2.52 3.45
C LEU A 35 -3.14 2.01 4.03
N ALA A 36 -2.35 2.89 4.65
CA ALA A 36 -1.10 2.51 5.33
C ALA A 36 -1.35 1.63 6.56
N GLN A 37 -2.43 1.87 7.30
CA GLN A 37 -2.85 1.03 8.42
C GLN A 37 -3.25 -0.36 7.93
N ALA A 38 -4.11 -0.45 6.91
CA ALA A 38 -4.50 -1.71 6.30
C ALA A 38 -3.28 -2.49 5.76
N ALA A 39 -2.36 -1.81 5.07
CA ALA A 39 -1.13 -2.42 4.57
C ALA A 39 -0.22 -2.93 5.71
N ARG A 40 -0.17 -2.25 6.86
CA ARG A 40 0.56 -2.74 8.04
C ARG A 40 -0.09 -3.98 8.65
N GLU A 41 -1.42 -4.00 8.75
CA GLU A 41 -2.16 -5.15 9.29
C GLU A 41 -1.98 -6.40 8.42
N GLU A 42 -1.91 -6.22 7.10
CA GLU A 42 -1.60 -7.30 6.15
C GLU A 42 -0.10 -7.63 6.02
N ASN A 43 0.75 -7.05 6.88
CA ASN A 43 2.21 -7.24 6.83
C ASN A 43 2.81 -6.94 5.43
N SER A 44 2.21 -6.00 4.69
CA SER A 44 2.69 -5.64 3.36
C SER A 44 4.10 -5.06 3.44
N ALA A 45 5.02 -5.63 2.65
CA ALA A 45 6.40 -5.17 2.53
C ALA A 45 6.52 -3.68 2.12
N CYS A 46 5.45 -3.11 1.56
CA CYS A 46 5.39 -1.74 1.06
C CYS A 46 4.69 -0.76 2.01
N ALA A 47 4.30 -1.19 3.22
CA ALA A 47 3.57 -0.34 4.16
C ALA A 47 4.38 0.89 4.58
N SER A 48 5.71 0.77 4.73
CA SER A 48 6.60 1.88 5.08
C SER A 48 6.65 2.97 4.01
N GLN A 49 6.62 2.59 2.74
CA GLN A 49 6.60 3.51 1.60
C GLN A 49 5.28 4.28 1.57
N LEU A 50 4.18 3.60 1.90
CA LEU A 50 2.86 4.21 1.97
C LEU A 50 2.72 5.18 3.15
N VAL A 51 3.33 4.87 4.30
CA VAL A 51 3.47 5.82 5.42
C VAL A 51 4.28 7.06 5.00
N GLY A 52 5.32 6.90 4.18
CA GLY A 52 6.07 8.03 3.64
C GLY A 52 5.22 8.94 2.76
N TYR A 53 4.36 8.36 1.92
CA TYR A 53 3.42 9.10 1.10
C TYR A 53 2.40 9.88 1.94
N SER A 54 1.79 9.25 2.95
CA SER A 54 0.82 9.94 3.81
C SER A 54 1.46 11.10 4.58
N LYS A 55 2.69 10.93 5.07
CA LYS A 55 3.45 12.02 5.72
C LYS A 55 3.76 13.17 4.77
N CYS A 56 4.03 12.88 3.50
CA CYS A 56 4.22 13.91 2.50
C CYS A 56 2.93 14.72 2.26
N LEU A 57 1.76 14.07 2.20
CA LEU A 57 0.47 14.76 2.05
C LEU A 57 0.12 15.61 3.28
N GLU A 58 0.44 15.14 4.49
CA GLU A 58 0.29 15.94 5.72
C GLU A 58 1.14 17.22 5.67
N ALA A 59 2.35 17.15 5.08
CA ALA A 59 3.23 18.29 4.90
C ALA A 59 2.85 19.20 3.72
N ASN A 60 2.12 18.68 2.73
CA ASN A 60 1.73 19.37 1.49
C ASN A 60 0.22 19.25 1.25
N PRO A 61 -0.63 19.80 2.15
CA PRO A 61 -2.08 19.66 2.05
C PRO A 61 -2.67 20.40 0.84
N GLU A 62 -1.93 21.35 0.26
CA GLU A 62 -2.33 22.13 -0.91
C GLU A 62 -2.18 21.38 -2.24
N SER A 63 -1.26 20.40 -2.31
CA SER A 63 -0.99 19.67 -3.55
C SER A 63 -0.35 18.31 -3.31
N ALA A 64 -1.12 17.26 -3.64
CA ALA A 64 -0.63 15.89 -3.66
C ALA A 64 0.44 15.63 -4.74
N ASP A 65 0.59 16.53 -5.72
CA ASP A 65 1.57 16.39 -6.80
C ASP A 65 3.02 16.48 -6.27
N ASN A 66 3.25 17.26 -5.20
CA ASN A 66 4.53 17.31 -4.49
C ASN A 66 4.96 15.96 -3.91
N CYS A 67 3.99 15.05 -3.73
CA CYS A 67 4.17 13.72 -3.17
C CYS A 67 4.12 12.62 -4.22
N LYS A 68 4.04 12.97 -5.51
CA LYS A 68 3.92 12.00 -6.60
C LYS A 68 5.09 11.03 -6.65
N TRP A 69 6.30 11.49 -6.34
CA TRP A 69 7.50 10.63 -6.27
C TRP A 69 7.38 9.56 -5.18
N ALA A 70 6.76 9.87 -4.03
CA ALA A 70 6.58 8.93 -2.94
C ALA A 70 5.51 7.88 -3.28
N TRP A 71 4.47 8.30 -4.02
CA TRP A 71 3.48 7.38 -4.58
C TRP A 71 4.10 6.41 -5.59
N GLU A 72 4.89 6.93 -6.54
CA GLU A 72 5.60 6.10 -7.53
C GLU A 72 6.53 5.09 -6.83
N TYR A 73 7.21 5.51 -5.75
CA TYR A 73 8.07 4.61 -4.97
C TYR A 73 7.27 3.48 -4.29
N PHE A 74 6.07 3.78 -3.79
CA PHE A 74 5.15 2.75 -3.29
C PHE A 74 4.70 1.80 -4.41
N LEU A 75 4.33 2.31 -5.58
CA LEU A 75 3.95 1.49 -6.74
C LEU A 75 5.09 0.59 -7.20
N GLN A 76 6.33 1.09 -7.20
CA GLN A 76 7.51 0.26 -7.51
C GLN A 76 7.72 -0.84 -6.48
N CYS A 77 7.58 -0.54 -5.19
CA CYS A 77 7.65 -1.56 -4.16
C CYS A 77 6.59 -2.65 -4.40
N ARG A 78 5.37 -2.26 -4.75
CA ARG A 78 4.25 -3.17 -4.99
C ARG A 78 4.43 -4.01 -6.26
N GLN A 79 5.05 -3.45 -7.29
CA GLN A 79 5.44 -4.20 -8.50
C GLN A 79 6.55 -5.22 -8.23
N SER A 80 7.51 -4.89 -7.36
CA SER A 80 8.59 -5.80 -6.95
C SER A 80 8.15 -6.84 -5.92
N ASN A 81 7.11 -6.52 -5.15
CA ASN A 81 6.48 -7.41 -4.16
C ASN A 81 5.01 -7.62 -4.53
N PRO A 82 4.73 -8.21 -5.71
CA PRO A 82 3.36 -8.53 -6.06
C PRO A 82 2.85 -9.51 -5.01
N ALA A 83 1.67 -9.24 -4.44
CA ALA A 83 0.98 -10.23 -3.63
C ALA A 83 0.93 -11.52 -4.47
N ALA A 84 1.54 -12.59 -3.96
CA ALA A 84 1.62 -13.85 -4.68
C ALA A 84 0.21 -14.23 -5.15
N PRO A 85 0.03 -14.72 -6.39
CA PRO A 85 -1.27 -15.24 -6.80
C PRO A 85 -1.69 -16.28 -5.76
N ALA A 86 -2.88 -16.11 -5.20
CA ALA A 86 -3.47 -17.09 -4.30
C ALA A 86 -3.45 -18.45 -5.02
N GLN A 87 -2.64 -19.39 -4.52
CA GLN A 87 -2.59 -20.77 -4.97
C GLN A 87 -3.45 -21.62 -4.05
#